data_AF-A0A418B7T0-F1
#
_entry.id   AF-A0A418B7T0-F1
#
_cell.length_a   1.000
_cell.length_b   1.000
_cell.length_c   1.000
_cell.angle_alpha   90.00
_cell.angle_beta   90.00
_cell.angle_gamma   90.00
#
_symmetry.space_group_name_H-M   'P 1'
#
loop_
_entity.id
_entity.type
_entity.pdbx_description
1 polymer ?
#
loop_
_entity_poly.entity_id
_entity_poly.type
_entity_poly.pdbx_seq_one_letter_code
_entity_poly.pdbx_strand_id
1 'polypeptide(L)'
;MSRDRSNLASSVSLKRRRAGDTNSLEVLSLTLKMKCLVVEAHMTDMNVQVLERNLVSIANELALLFVFGIQDEPTCTRFLHSAYDRIDKLMTMKNIHDRRLSSTPDALWTESKHRAISVHDADVNMNACYEITLDDIAAFWKQMQLAKVKASALWNEDKLQDALPYMRAADMYFKRLHIKYQKLNLDYAMIGAQCIVPVESKKVKRGRVSFADKVEFVGTAEADVDRSPISPTKPTPLEALLLRASREFPMPSF
;
A
#
# COMPACT_ATOMS: atom_id res chain seq x y z
N MET A 1 9.99 -32.39 -49.93
CA MET A 1 9.81 -33.19 -48.70
C MET A 1 10.72 -32.56 -47.66
N SER A 2 10.24 -32.00 -46.54
CA SER A 2 9.72 -32.70 -45.33
C SER A 2 10.79 -33.58 -44.69
N ARG A 3 11.10 -33.60 -43.37
CA ARG A 3 10.63 -32.96 -42.11
C ARG A 3 11.69 -33.27 -41.02
N ASP A 4 11.76 -32.72 -39.80
CA ASP A 4 11.15 -31.57 -39.09
C ASP A 4 12.10 -31.17 -37.91
N ARG A 5 12.22 -29.89 -37.54
CA ARG A 5 11.74 -29.29 -36.26
C ARG A 5 11.80 -30.15 -34.97
N SER A 6 12.57 -29.67 -33.98
CA SER A 6 12.18 -29.36 -32.57
C SER A 6 13.45 -29.24 -31.70
N ASN A 7 13.68 -28.12 -30.99
CA ASN A 7 13.29 -27.82 -29.59
C ASN A 7 13.81 -28.87 -28.57
N LEU A 8 14.30 -28.52 -27.38
CA LEU A 8 13.97 -27.35 -26.55
C LEU A 8 15.24 -26.60 -26.06
N ALA A 9 15.27 -25.28 -26.22
CA ALA A 9 15.93 -24.43 -25.24
C ALA A 9 15.07 -24.45 -23.96
N SER A 10 15.65 -24.84 -22.82
CA SER A 10 14.94 -24.85 -21.54
C SER A 10 14.61 -23.42 -21.12
N SER A 11 13.31 -23.11 -21.09
CA SER A 11 12.82 -21.79 -20.73
C SER A 11 13.17 -21.47 -19.29
N VAL A 12 13.94 -20.40 -19.09
CA VAL A 12 14.16 -19.81 -17.77
C VAL A 12 12.82 -19.22 -17.30
N SER A 13 12.04 -20.06 -16.62
CA SER A 13 10.77 -19.66 -16.06
C SER A 13 11.00 -18.59 -15.00
N LEU A 14 10.70 -17.33 -15.36
CA LEU A 14 10.62 -16.21 -14.45
C LEU A 14 9.49 -16.47 -13.45
N LYS A 15 9.79 -17.25 -12.40
CA LYS A 15 8.91 -17.49 -11.25
C LYS A 15 8.62 -16.14 -10.61
N ARG A 16 7.44 -15.60 -10.96
CA ARG A 16 6.83 -14.40 -10.39
C ARG A 16 6.77 -14.56 -8.87
N ARG A 17 7.77 -14.05 -8.15
CA ARG A 17 7.80 -14.08 -6.68
C ARG A 17 6.53 -13.40 -6.19
N ARG A 18 5.74 -14.10 -5.38
CA ARG A 18 4.56 -13.53 -4.75
C ARG A 18 5.05 -12.45 -3.78
N ALA A 19 4.51 -11.23 -3.87
CA ALA A 19 4.80 -10.14 -2.94
C ALA A 19 4.01 -10.35 -1.63
N GLY A 20 4.32 -11.45 -0.92
CA GLY A 20 3.69 -11.86 0.33
C GLY A 20 4.54 -11.49 1.55
N ASP A 21 5.79 -11.92 1.56
CA ASP A 21 6.63 -11.90 2.77
C ASP A 21 7.75 -10.85 2.67
N THR A 22 7.42 -9.60 2.97
CA THR A 22 8.43 -8.57 3.29
C THR A 22 8.89 -8.77 4.73
N ASN A 23 10.00 -9.48 4.94
CA ASN A 23 10.59 -9.72 6.26
C ASN A 23 11.12 -8.44 6.97
N SER A 24 10.92 -7.26 6.39
CA SER A 24 11.24 -5.95 6.99
C SER A 24 10.08 -4.98 6.79
N LEU A 25 9.75 -4.24 7.84
CA LEU A 25 8.72 -3.19 7.85
C LEU A 25 9.10 -2.01 6.93
N GLU A 26 10.40 -1.71 6.80
CA GLU A 26 10.95 -0.72 5.87
C GLU A 26 10.51 -1.01 4.42
N VAL A 27 10.75 -2.23 3.97
CA VAL A 27 10.40 -2.68 2.61
C VAL A 27 8.88 -2.65 2.40
N LEU A 28 8.10 -2.95 3.44
CA LEU A 28 6.65 -2.81 3.40
C LEU A 28 6.23 -1.34 3.29
N SER A 29 6.86 -0.42 4.02
CA SER A 29 6.56 1.03 3.94
C SER A 29 6.85 1.59 2.55
N LEU A 30 8.01 1.27 1.96
CA LEU A 30 8.30 1.61 0.56
C LEU A 30 7.27 0.99 -0.40
N THR A 31 6.87 -0.26 -0.17
CA THR A 31 5.84 -0.93 -0.98
C THR A 31 4.47 -0.24 -0.88
N LEU A 32 4.06 0.22 0.31
CA LEU A 32 2.82 0.97 0.51
C LEU A 32 2.88 2.37 -0.09
N LYS A 33 4.02 3.08 0.04
CA LYS A 33 4.29 4.37 -0.64
C LYS A 33 4.16 4.23 -2.17
N MET A 34 4.79 3.22 -2.77
CA MET A 34 4.67 2.96 -4.21
C MET A 34 3.24 2.59 -4.62
N LYS A 35 2.53 1.75 -3.84
CA LYS A 35 1.11 1.45 -4.08
C LYS A 35 0.24 2.69 -4.01
N CYS A 36 0.50 3.60 -3.06
CA CYS A 36 -0.23 4.86 -2.92
C CYS A 36 -0.11 5.72 -4.19
N LEU A 37 1.10 5.86 -4.75
CA LEU A 37 1.31 6.59 -6.01
C LEU A 37 0.54 5.96 -7.17
N VAL A 38 0.62 4.65 -7.35
CA VAL A 38 -0.06 3.93 -8.43
C VAL A 38 -1.59 4.00 -8.29
N VAL A 39 -2.12 3.97 -7.06
CA VAL A 39 -3.55 4.12 -6.80
C VAL A 39 -4.02 5.54 -7.10
N GLU A 40 -3.33 6.57 -6.59
CA GLU A 40 -3.66 7.97 -6.90
C GLU A 40 -3.62 8.25 -8.41
N ALA A 41 -2.57 7.79 -9.09
CA ALA A 41 -2.40 7.89 -10.54
C ALA A 41 -3.60 7.32 -11.32
N HIS A 42 -4.08 6.15 -10.92
CA HIS A 42 -5.21 5.50 -11.57
C HIS A 42 -6.56 6.15 -11.21
N MET A 43 -6.78 6.52 -9.94
CA MET A 43 -8.06 7.02 -9.46
C MET A 43 -8.33 8.48 -9.84
N THR A 44 -7.29 9.24 -10.20
CA THR A 44 -7.41 10.65 -10.67
C THR A 44 -7.14 10.82 -12.16
N ASP A 45 -7.16 9.70 -12.91
CA ASP A 45 -6.84 9.62 -14.34
C ASP A 45 -5.60 10.43 -14.75
N MET A 46 -4.49 10.18 -14.04
CA MET A 46 -3.19 10.83 -14.23
C MET A 46 -3.23 12.37 -14.11
N ASN A 47 -4.08 12.92 -13.23
CA ASN A 47 -4.01 14.33 -12.88
C ASN A 47 -2.64 14.67 -12.27
N VAL A 48 -1.83 15.43 -13.02
CA VAL A 48 -0.44 15.74 -12.69
C VAL A 48 -0.31 16.54 -11.39
N GLN A 49 -1.22 17.47 -11.10
CA GLN A 49 -1.18 18.23 -9.84
C GLN A 49 -1.38 17.32 -8.62
N VAL A 50 -2.24 16.30 -8.73
CA VAL A 50 -2.43 15.31 -7.66
C VAL A 50 -1.21 14.39 -7.54
N LEU A 51 -0.63 13.98 -8.66
CA LEU A 51 0.59 13.17 -8.70
C LEU A 51 1.78 13.90 -8.05
N GLU A 52 2.00 15.16 -8.39
CA GLU A 52 3.06 16.00 -7.83
C GLU A 52 2.85 16.23 -6.32
N ARG A 53 1.63 16.59 -5.89
CA ARG A 53 1.31 16.72 -4.47
C ARG A 53 1.57 15.43 -3.69
N ASN A 54 1.22 14.27 -4.29
CA ASN A 54 1.42 12.96 -3.66
C ASN A 54 2.89 12.49 -3.70
N LEU A 55 3.67 12.88 -4.71
CA LEU A 55 5.14 12.70 -4.74
C LEU A 55 5.81 13.53 -3.66
N VAL A 56 5.45 14.81 -3.51
CA VAL A 56 5.97 15.71 -2.46
C VAL A 56 5.64 15.18 -1.07
N SER A 57 4.40 14.76 -0.84
CA SER A 57 3.99 14.08 0.41
C SER A 57 4.92 12.90 0.70
N ILE A 58 5.10 11.97 -0.24
CA ILE A 58 5.93 10.78 -0.01
C ILE A 58 7.42 11.11 0.13
N ALA A 59 7.94 12.13 -0.56
CA ALA A 59 9.32 12.57 -0.40
C ALA A 59 9.57 13.16 1.00
N ASN A 60 8.63 13.94 1.54
CA ASN A 60 8.70 14.43 2.92
C ASN A 60 8.67 13.27 3.93
N GLU A 61 7.79 12.28 3.73
CA GLU A 61 7.72 11.10 4.60
C GLU A 61 9.02 10.26 4.56
N LEU A 62 9.65 10.12 3.39
CA LEU A 62 10.96 9.46 3.27
C LEU A 62 12.07 10.26 3.96
N ALA A 63 12.04 11.59 3.85
CA ALA A 63 12.98 12.47 4.53
C ALA A 63 12.82 12.41 6.05
N LEU A 64 11.59 12.32 6.56
CA LEU A 64 11.30 12.10 7.98
C LEU A 64 11.84 10.73 8.46
N LEU A 65 11.54 9.65 7.73
CA LEU A 65 12.07 8.31 8.03
C LEU A 65 13.61 8.26 7.97
N PHE A 66 14.24 9.08 7.12
CA PHE A 66 15.69 9.26 7.09
C PHE A 66 16.22 10.01 8.33
N VAL A 67 15.54 11.07 8.77
CA VAL A 67 15.91 11.82 10.00
C VAL A 67 15.83 10.94 11.25
N PHE A 68 14.83 10.06 11.35
CA PHE A 68 14.77 9.05 12.42
C PHE A 68 15.77 7.87 12.23
N GLY A 69 16.47 7.79 11.10
CA GLY A 69 17.43 6.71 10.82
C GLY A 69 16.77 5.35 10.50
N ILE A 70 15.51 5.35 10.06
CA ILE A 70 14.76 4.16 9.61
C ILE A 70 15.11 3.82 8.16
N GLN A 71 15.46 4.83 7.35
CA GLN A 71 15.82 4.68 5.94
C GLN A 71 17.18 5.30 5.66
N ASP A 72 18.00 4.64 4.84
CA ASP A 72 19.22 5.23 4.31
C ASP A 72 18.92 6.13 3.09
N GLU A 73 19.74 7.17 2.91
CA GLU A 73 19.61 8.12 1.79
C GLU A 73 19.72 7.46 0.40
N PRO A 74 20.63 6.49 0.14
CA PRO A 74 20.62 5.70 -1.10
C PRO A 74 19.30 4.93 -1.34
N THR A 75 18.60 4.47 -0.31
CA THR A 75 17.27 3.86 -0.47
C THR A 75 16.18 4.89 -0.78
N CYS A 76 16.17 6.02 -0.09
CA CYS A 76 15.20 7.09 -0.34
C CYS A 76 15.31 7.67 -1.77
N THR A 77 16.53 7.97 -2.21
CA THR A 77 16.82 8.46 -3.57
C THR A 77 16.45 7.44 -4.64
N ARG A 78 16.89 6.18 -4.53
CA ARG A 78 16.49 5.10 -5.46
C ARG A 78 14.98 4.90 -5.52
N PHE A 79 14.28 5.04 -4.38
CA PHE A 79 12.83 4.97 -4.35
C PHE A 79 12.20 6.09 -5.17
N LEU A 80 12.65 7.34 -5.01
CA LEU A 80 12.14 8.48 -5.77
C LEU A 80 12.40 8.32 -7.27
N HIS A 81 13.62 7.97 -7.69
CA HIS A 81 13.89 7.62 -9.09
C HIS A 81 12.96 6.53 -9.61
N SER A 82 12.76 5.45 -8.86
CA SER A 82 11.83 4.37 -9.21
C SER A 82 10.35 4.80 -9.29
N ALA A 83 9.95 5.79 -8.49
CA ALA A 83 8.61 6.36 -8.48
C ALA A 83 8.34 7.22 -9.71
N TYR A 84 9.30 8.08 -10.08
CA TYR A 84 9.25 8.88 -11.32
C TYR A 84 9.19 7.96 -12.55
N ASP A 85 10.10 6.99 -12.63
CA ASP A 85 10.11 5.94 -13.65
C ASP A 85 8.76 5.22 -13.79
N ARG A 86 8.11 4.95 -12.65
CA ARG A 86 6.83 4.24 -12.62
C ARG A 86 5.69 5.12 -13.10
N ILE A 87 5.69 6.40 -12.76
CA ILE A 87 4.68 7.37 -13.18
C ILE A 87 4.81 7.69 -14.67
N ASP A 88 6.03 7.91 -15.18
CA ASP A 88 6.29 8.15 -16.61
C ASP A 88 5.80 6.98 -17.48
N LYS A 89 6.09 5.74 -17.07
CA LYS A 89 5.56 4.52 -17.71
C LYS A 89 4.03 4.47 -17.67
N LEU A 90 3.39 4.92 -16.59
CA LEU A 90 1.93 4.97 -16.47
C LEU A 90 1.28 6.08 -17.32
N MET A 91 1.92 7.25 -17.43
CA MET A 91 1.50 8.33 -18.33
C MET A 91 1.62 7.90 -19.81
N THR A 92 2.74 7.28 -20.17
CA THR A 92 2.99 6.70 -21.49
C THR A 92 1.94 5.64 -21.85
N MET A 93 1.61 4.72 -20.93
CA MET A 93 0.54 3.73 -21.13
C MET A 93 -0.87 4.34 -21.31
N LYS A 94 -1.05 5.61 -20.93
CA LYS A 94 -2.30 6.38 -21.08
C LYS A 94 -2.27 7.34 -22.27
N ASN A 95 -1.22 7.30 -23.09
CA ASN A 95 -0.95 8.25 -24.19
C ASN A 95 -0.89 9.72 -23.75
N ILE A 96 -0.48 9.98 -22.50
CA ILE A 96 -0.31 11.33 -21.96
C ILE A 96 1.16 11.72 -22.14
N HIS A 97 1.43 12.46 -23.22
CA HIS A 97 2.80 12.85 -23.61
C HIS A 97 3.11 14.34 -23.37
N ASP A 98 2.08 15.19 -23.37
CA ASP A 98 2.23 16.65 -23.29
C ASP A 98 2.33 17.17 -21.85
N ARG A 99 2.09 16.31 -20.85
CA ARG A 99 2.17 16.68 -19.43
C ARG A 99 3.39 16.03 -18.80
N ARG A 100 4.23 16.84 -18.15
CA ARG A 100 5.44 16.40 -17.44
C ARG A 100 5.36 16.81 -15.97
N LEU A 101 6.03 16.06 -15.12
CA LEU A 101 6.29 16.45 -13.73
C LEU A 101 7.27 17.64 -13.73
N SER A 102 7.00 18.64 -12.90
CA SER A 102 7.75 19.91 -12.82
C SER A 102 9.11 19.78 -12.14
N SER A 103 9.26 18.82 -11.22
CA SER A 103 10.47 18.58 -10.43
C SER A 103 11.21 17.32 -10.88
N THR A 104 12.51 17.24 -10.65
CA THR A 104 13.30 16.00 -10.78
C THR A 104 13.34 15.25 -9.45
N PRO A 105 13.55 13.91 -9.44
CA PRO A 105 13.65 13.14 -8.20
C PRO A 105 14.75 13.65 -7.25
N ASP A 106 15.89 14.09 -7.79
CA ASP A 106 17.01 14.59 -6.97
C ASP A 106 16.74 15.97 -6.37
N ALA A 107 16.09 16.87 -7.13
CA ALA A 107 15.66 18.17 -6.61
C ALA A 107 14.60 18.00 -5.53
N LEU A 108 13.62 17.11 -5.75
CA LEU A 108 12.58 16.79 -4.78
C LEU A 108 13.17 16.18 -3.50
N TRP A 109 14.12 15.25 -3.61
CA TRP A 109 14.83 14.71 -2.46
C TRP A 109 15.56 15.79 -1.67
N THR A 110 16.30 16.67 -2.36
CA THR A 110 17.09 17.72 -1.72
C THR A 110 16.21 18.68 -0.90
N GLU A 111 15.10 19.14 -1.49
CA GLU A 111 14.11 20.00 -0.82
C GLU A 111 13.47 19.31 0.40
N SER A 112 12.95 18.09 0.23
CA SER A 112 12.32 17.33 1.32
C SER A 112 13.30 17.02 2.45
N LYS A 113 14.54 16.64 2.13
CA LYS A 113 15.61 16.40 3.10
C LYS A 113 15.98 17.67 3.87
N HIS A 114 16.14 18.80 3.18
CA HIS A 114 16.46 20.07 3.83
C HIS A 114 15.35 20.48 4.82
N ARG A 115 14.08 20.37 4.39
CA ARG A 115 12.91 20.66 5.22
C ARG A 115 12.86 19.76 6.47
N ALA A 116 13.03 18.45 6.30
CA ALA A 116 13.01 17.50 7.42
C ALA A 116 14.16 17.73 8.41
N ILE A 117 15.35 18.15 7.96
CA ILE A 117 16.49 18.42 8.86
C ILE A 117 16.36 19.77 9.57
N SER A 118 15.69 20.76 8.96
CA SER A 118 15.54 22.10 9.56
C SER A 118 14.73 22.12 10.86
N VAL A 119 13.74 21.21 11.00
CA VAL A 119 12.89 21.12 12.19
C VAL A 119 13.53 20.20 13.23
N HIS A 120 14.07 20.80 14.30
CA HIS A 120 14.82 20.09 15.34
C HIS A 120 13.92 19.33 16.34
N ASP A 121 12.67 19.75 16.48
CA ASP A 121 11.67 19.08 17.32
C ASP A 121 11.02 17.93 16.53
N ALA A 122 11.22 16.70 17.01
CA ALA A 122 10.77 15.49 16.32
C ALA A 122 9.24 15.35 16.24
N ASP A 123 8.51 15.80 17.26
CA ASP A 123 7.05 15.70 17.30
C ASP A 123 6.41 16.76 16.39
N VAL A 124 6.95 17.99 16.41
CA VAL A 124 6.53 19.05 15.47
C VAL A 124 6.80 18.65 14.02
N ASN A 125 7.98 18.08 13.75
CA ASN A 125 8.39 17.60 12.42
C ASN A 125 7.47 16.46 11.93
N MET A 126 7.20 15.48 12.79
CA MET A 126 6.30 14.36 12.49
C MET A 126 4.87 14.83 12.21
N ASN A 127 4.31 15.71 13.06
CA ASN A 127 2.96 16.22 12.88
C ASN A 127 2.84 17.03 11.59
N ALA A 128 3.75 17.98 11.33
CA ALA A 128 3.75 18.79 10.11
C ALA A 128 3.97 17.95 8.82
N CYS A 129 4.75 16.86 8.91
CA CYS A 129 4.96 15.96 7.77
C CYS A 129 3.70 15.17 7.41
N TYR A 130 2.90 14.75 8.40
CA TYR A 130 1.74 13.88 8.18
C TYR A 130 0.39 14.62 8.09
N GLU A 131 0.30 15.87 8.54
CA GLU A 131 -0.90 16.73 8.50
C GLU A 131 -1.64 16.66 7.15
N ILE A 132 -0.95 16.94 6.04
CA ILE A 132 -1.55 16.92 4.68
C ILE A 132 -2.10 15.53 4.32
N THR A 133 -1.46 14.45 4.77
CA THR A 133 -1.94 13.08 4.53
C THR A 133 -3.13 12.73 5.42
N LEU A 134 -3.20 13.27 6.64
CA LEU A 134 -4.33 13.13 7.56
C LEU A 134 -5.56 13.92 7.07
N ASP A 135 -5.38 15.13 6.55
CA ASP A 135 -6.44 15.92 5.91
C ASP A 135 -7.03 15.21 4.69
N ASP A 136 -6.17 14.65 3.82
CA ASP A 136 -6.59 13.80 2.70
C ASP A 136 -7.43 12.61 3.19
N ILE A 137 -7.02 11.96 4.28
CA ILE A 137 -7.74 10.83 4.91
C ILE A 137 -9.12 11.29 5.41
N ALA A 138 -9.20 12.40 6.17
CA ALA A 138 -10.47 12.94 6.66
C ALA A 138 -11.41 13.34 5.52
N ALA A 139 -10.87 13.98 4.47
CA ALA A 139 -11.62 14.36 3.27
C ALA A 139 -12.17 13.14 2.52
N PHE A 140 -11.36 12.11 2.27
CA PHE A 140 -11.81 10.89 1.59
C PHE A 140 -12.81 10.09 2.43
N TRP A 141 -12.66 10.05 3.76
CA TRP A 141 -13.65 9.46 4.64
C TRP A 141 -15.01 10.15 4.52
N LYS A 142 -15.04 11.48 4.60
CA LYS A 142 -16.28 12.28 4.44
C LYS A 142 -16.94 12.03 3.09
N GLN A 143 -16.17 12.07 2.00
CA GLN A 143 -16.70 11.84 0.64
C GLN A 143 -17.18 10.39 0.45
N MET A 144 -16.49 9.40 1.02
CA MET A 144 -16.92 8.01 1.03
C MET A 144 -18.28 7.86 1.74
N GLN A 145 -18.46 8.46 2.91
CA GLN A 145 -19.72 8.35 3.66
C GLN A 145 -20.89 9.02 2.92
N LEU A 146 -20.69 10.20 2.34
CA LEU A 146 -21.70 10.85 1.50
C LEU A 146 -22.08 9.99 0.29
N ALA A 147 -21.10 9.36 -0.37
CA ALA A 147 -21.34 8.43 -1.47
C ALA A 147 -22.09 7.16 -1.01
N LYS A 148 -21.74 6.57 0.15
CA LYS A 148 -22.45 5.42 0.73
C LYS A 148 -23.91 5.75 1.06
N VAL A 149 -24.18 6.89 1.71
CA VAL A 149 -25.54 7.32 2.05
C VAL A 149 -26.39 7.49 0.79
N LYS A 150 -25.85 8.19 -0.24
CA LYS A 150 -26.58 8.40 -1.49
C LYS A 150 -26.78 7.12 -2.30
N ALA A 151 -25.80 6.21 -2.31
CA ALA A 151 -25.95 4.88 -2.88
C ALA A 151 -27.04 4.08 -2.17
N SER A 152 -27.09 4.10 -0.83
CA SER A 152 -28.09 3.38 -0.04
C SER A 152 -29.50 3.91 -0.26
N ALA A 153 -29.68 5.23 -0.38
CA ALA A 153 -30.99 5.82 -0.68
C ALA A 153 -31.51 5.34 -2.05
N LEU A 154 -30.69 5.44 -3.10
CA LEU A 154 -31.04 4.99 -4.44
C LEU A 154 -31.24 3.48 -4.53
N TRP A 155 -30.48 2.69 -3.76
CA TRP A 155 -30.68 1.25 -3.65
C TRP A 155 -32.03 0.90 -3.02
N ASN A 156 -32.43 1.59 -1.95
CA ASN A 156 -33.71 1.38 -1.27
C ASN A 156 -34.92 1.86 -2.09
N GLU A 157 -34.69 2.68 -3.13
CA GLU A 157 -35.68 3.12 -4.12
C GLU A 157 -35.70 2.22 -5.38
N ASP A 158 -35.03 1.06 -5.36
CA ASP A 158 -34.82 0.13 -6.48
C ASP A 158 -34.10 0.75 -7.72
N LYS A 159 -33.52 1.95 -7.59
CA LYS A 159 -32.77 2.68 -8.64
C LYS A 159 -31.32 2.20 -8.73
N LEU A 160 -31.15 0.90 -8.95
CA LEU A 160 -29.83 0.23 -8.93
C LEU A 160 -28.81 0.82 -9.93
N GLN A 161 -29.27 1.27 -11.11
CA GLN A 161 -28.38 1.89 -12.10
C GLN A 161 -27.88 3.27 -11.65
N ASP A 162 -28.72 4.05 -10.98
CA ASP A 162 -28.36 5.37 -10.45
C ASP A 162 -27.50 5.26 -9.18
N ALA A 163 -27.64 4.18 -8.40
CA ALA A 163 -26.81 3.88 -7.24
C ALA A 163 -25.36 3.50 -7.64
N LEU A 164 -25.18 2.85 -8.79
CA LEU A 164 -23.91 2.25 -9.21
C LEU A 164 -22.72 3.24 -9.29
N PRO A 165 -22.84 4.48 -9.79
CA PRO A 165 -21.77 5.48 -9.75
C PRO A 165 -21.34 5.86 -8.33
N TYR A 166 -22.30 5.97 -7.39
CA TYR A 166 -21.99 6.31 -5.99
C TYR A 166 -21.32 5.14 -5.26
N MET A 167 -21.72 3.90 -5.53
CA MET A 167 -21.02 2.71 -5.03
C MET A 167 -19.58 2.64 -5.54
N ARG A 168 -19.34 2.95 -6.82
CA ARG A 168 -17.99 3.03 -7.40
C ARG A 168 -17.18 4.15 -6.77
N ALA A 169 -17.75 5.34 -6.59
CA ALA A 169 -17.09 6.46 -5.93
C ALA A 169 -16.70 6.12 -4.49
N ALA A 170 -17.57 5.46 -3.73
CA ALA A 170 -17.27 4.99 -2.37
C ALA A 170 -16.08 4.00 -2.35
N ASP A 171 -16.03 3.00 -3.26
CA ASP A 171 -14.90 2.07 -3.38
C ASP A 171 -13.60 2.78 -3.82
N MET A 172 -13.68 3.83 -4.65
CA MET A 172 -12.52 4.66 -5.01
C MET A 172 -11.98 5.46 -3.81
N TYR A 173 -12.85 6.15 -3.07
CA TYR A 173 -12.46 6.88 -1.86
C TYR A 173 -11.91 5.94 -0.78
N PHE A 174 -12.55 4.79 -0.56
CA PHE A 174 -12.08 3.76 0.38
C PHE A 174 -10.67 3.29 0.04
N LYS A 175 -10.37 2.99 -1.24
CA LYS A 175 -9.03 2.55 -1.65
C LYS A 175 -7.94 3.60 -1.38
N ARG A 176 -8.23 4.88 -1.67
CA ARG A 176 -7.30 6.01 -1.44
C ARG A 176 -7.08 6.27 0.04
N LEU A 177 -8.16 6.31 0.82
CA LEU A 177 -8.15 6.37 2.28
C LEU A 177 -7.31 5.24 2.88
N HIS A 178 -7.65 3.99 2.55
CA HIS A 178 -7.08 2.81 3.18
C HIS A 178 -5.58 2.68 2.93
N ILE A 179 -5.09 2.94 1.71
CA ILE A 179 -3.65 2.87 1.42
C ILE A 179 -2.86 3.99 2.12
N LYS A 180 -3.42 5.20 2.21
CA LYS A 180 -2.80 6.32 2.97
C LYS A 180 -2.75 6.01 4.46
N TYR A 181 -3.85 5.50 5.03
CA TYR A 181 -3.93 5.13 6.45
C TYR A 181 -2.98 3.97 6.80
N GLN A 182 -2.93 2.90 5.99
CA GLN A 182 -1.98 1.79 6.20
C GLN A 182 -0.52 2.26 6.16
N LYS A 183 -0.19 3.16 5.23
CA LYS A 183 1.14 3.75 5.09
C LYS A 183 1.53 4.56 6.33
N LEU A 184 0.67 5.46 6.80
CA LEU A 184 0.92 6.27 7.99
C LEU A 184 1.06 5.40 9.25
N ASN A 185 0.13 4.47 9.49
CA ASN A 185 0.19 3.60 10.66
C ASN A 185 1.48 2.76 10.72
N LEU A 186 2.00 2.34 9.57
CA LEU A 186 3.27 1.62 9.51
C LEU A 186 4.45 2.53 9.84
N ASP A 187 4.46 3.78 9.34
CA ASP A 187 5.52 4.72 9.68
C ASP A 187 5.49 5.11 11.17
N TYR A 188 4.31 5.43 11.73
CA TYR A 188 4.14 5.66 13.17
C TYR A 188 4.61 4.45 14.00
N ALA A 189 4.33 3.22 13.56
CA ALA A 189 4.79 2.01 14.24
C ALA A 189 6.32 1.83 14.15
N MET A 190 6.96 2.18 13.04
CA MET A 190 8.43 2.13 12.90
C MET A 190 9.12 3.20 13.75
N ILE A 191 8.63 4.45 13.70
CA ILE A 191 9.15 5.57 14.51
C ILE A 191 8.97 5.24 16.00
N GLY A 192 7.75 4.86 16.41
CA GLY A 192 7.46 4.47 17.79
C GLY A 192 8.31 3.29 18.28
N ALA A 193 8.55 2.27 17.46
CA ALA A 193 9.43 1.16 17.82
C ALA A 193 10.89 1.60 18.05
N GLN A 194 11.40 2.56 17.27
CA GLN A 194 12.71 3.16 17.50
C GLN A 194 12.76 4.01 18.77
N CYS A 195 11.70 4.77 19.07
CA CYS A 195 11.60 5.56 20.31
C CYS A 195 11.51 4.70 21.57
N ILE A 196 11.01 3.47 21.47
CA ILE A 196 10.75 2.58 22.62
C ILE A 196 11.91 1.61 22.91
N VAL A 197 12.76 1.29 21.94
CA VAL A 197 13.75 0.21 22.09
C VAL A 197 15.19 0.73 22.05
N PRO A 198 15.89 0.82 23.20
CA PRO A 198 17.34 0.70 23.20
C PRO A 198 17.66 -0.72 22.72
N VAL A 199 18.10 -0.86 21.47
CA VAL A 199 18.46 -2.17 20.90
C VAL A 199 19.80 -2.62 21.47
N GLU A 200 19.79 -3.02 22.75
CA GLU A 200 20.71 -4.03 23.23
C GLU A 200 20.52 -5.26 22.35
N SER A 201 21.43 -5.43 21.39
CA SER A 201 21.51 -6.61 20.55
C SER A 201 21.97 -7.82 21.38
N LYS A 202 21.09 -8.29 22.27
CA LYS A 202 21.22 -9.58 22.94
C LYS A 202 21.36 -10.61 21.84
N LYS A 203 22.60 -11.09 21.66
CA LYS A 203 22.97 -12.10 20.67
C LYS A 203 22.03 -13.28 20.82
N VAL A 204 21.00 -13.32 19.97
CA VAL A 204 20.05 -14.43 19.94
C VAL A 204 20.86 -15.66 19.55
N LYS A 205 21.19 -16.48 20.55
CA LYS A 205 21.79 -17.79 20.32
C LYS A 205 20.83 -18.49 19.35
N ARG A 206 21.31 -18.80 18.14
CA ARG A 206 20.55 -19.59 17.17
C ARG A 206 20.40 -21.00 17.74
N GLY A 207 19.41 -21.17 18.62
CA GLY A 207 18.92 -22.48 19.00
C GLY A 207 18.49 -23.18 17.73
N ARG A 208 19.20 -24.24 17.35
CA ARG A 208 18.71 -25.16 16.33
C ARG A 208 17.37 -25.68 16.84
N VAL A 209 16.30 -25.34 16.13
CA VAL A 209 15.02 -26.04 16.30
C VAL A 209 15.25 -27.44 15.77
N SER A 210 15.46 -28.41 16.66
CA SER A 210 15.39 -29.84 16.32
C SER A 210 13.94 -30.28 16.39
N PHE A 211 13.50 -31.04 15.39
CA PHE A 211 12.29 -31.84 15.53
C PHE A 211 12.50 -32.89 16.63
N ALA A 212 11.45 -33.29 17.31
CA ALA A 212 11.53 -34.41 18.25
C ALA A 212 11.84 -35.71 17.48
N ASP A 213 12.78 -36.51 17.97
CA ASP A 213 13.18 -37.79 17.33
C ASP A 213 12.05 -38.86 17.33
N LYS A 214 10.92 -38.58 17.98
CA LYS A 214 9.72 -39.41 17.97
C LYS A 214 8.51 -38.57 17.60
N VAL A 215 7.69 -39.12 16.70
CA VAL A 215 6.39 -38.54 16.32
C VAL A 215 5.41 -38.76 17.48
N GLU A 216 5.08 -37.69 18.21
CA GLU A 216 3.93 -37.71 19.12
C GLU A 216 2.64 -37.56 18.31
N PHE A 217 1.83 -38.61 18.29
CA PHE A 217 0.55 -38.64 17.57
C PHE A 217 -0.52 -37.89 18.39
N VAL A 218 -0.66 -36.58 18.14
CA VAL A 218 -1.73 -35.76 18.73
C VAL A 218 -3.04 -35.99 17.97
N GLY A 219 -3.64 -37.16 18.21
CA GLY A 219 -4.96 -37.54 17.69
C GLY A 219 -5.01 -37.93 16.21
N THR A 220 -6.09 -38.61 15.84
CA THR A 220 -6.51 -38.86 14.47
C THR A 220 -7.81 -38.09 14.23
N ALA A 221 -7.84 -37.24 13.20
CA ALA A 221 -9.07 -36.54 12.80
C ALA A 221 -10.13 -37.56 12.34
N GLU A 222 -11.33 -37.49 12.92
CA GLU A 222 -12.45 -38.37 12.54
C GLU A 222 -12.98 -37.97 11.16
N ALA A 223 -12.91 -38.90 10.22
CA ALA A 223 -13.23 -38.66 8.81
C ALA A 223 -14.68 -38.23 8.54
N ASP A 224 -15.58 -38.48 9.50
CA ASP A 224 -17.02 -38.20 9.40
C ASP A 224 -17.44 -36.88 10.07
N VAL A 225 -16.59 -36.30 10.93
CA VAL A 225 -16.87 -35.01 11.60
C VAL A 225 -16.19 -33.84 10.87
N ASP A 226 -14.96 -34.04 10.38
CA ASP A 226 -14.12 -32.99 9.79
C ASP A 226 -14.36 -32.77 8.28
N ARG A 227 -15.56 -33.11 7.77
CA ARG A 227 -15.94 -32.98 6.36
C ARG A 227 -17.15 -32.08 6.14
N SER A 228 -16.95 -30.77 6.32
CA SER A 228 -17.70 -29.78 5.54
C SER A 228 -16.86 -29.34 4.33
N PRO A 229 -17.10 -29.85 3.11
CA PRO A 229 -16.53 -29.26 1.91
C PRO A 229 -17.26 -27.94 1.64
N ILE A 230 -16.92 -26.89 2.39
CA ILE A 230 -17.27 -25.51 2.05
C ILE A 230 -16.50 -25.19 0.78
N SER A 231 -17.07 -25.55 -0.36
CA SER A 231 -16.62 -25.10 -1.67
C SER A 231 -16.73 -23.58 -1.66
N PRO A 232 -15.63 -22.81 -1.59
CA PRO A 232 -15.71 -21.37 -1.60
C PRO A 232 -15.95 -21.00 -3.07
N THR A 233 -17.21 -20.97 -3.48
CA THR A 233 -17.61 -20.24 -4.67
C THR A 233 -17.00 -18.85 -4.54
N LYS A 234 -16.14 -18.49 -5.48
CA LYS A 234 -15.52 -17.15 -5.48
C LYS A 234 -16.67 -16.15 -5.43
N PRO A 235 -16.73 -15.25 -4.43
CA PRO A 235 -17.84 -14.32 -4.31
C PRO A 235 -17.98 -13.56 -5.62
N THR A 236 -19.21 -13.42 -6.10
CA THR A 236 -19.49 -12.67 -7.33
C THR A 236 -18.91 -11.26 -7.22
N PRO A 237 -18.63 -10.55 -8.33
CA PRO A 237 -18.12 -9.18 -8.25
C PRO A 237 -18.96 -8.24 -7.37
N LEU A 238 -20.27 -8.53 -7.27
CA LEU A 238 -21.21 -7.84 -6.39
C LEU A 238 -21.04 -8.26 -4.92
N GLU A 239 -21.05 -9.55 -4.59
CA GLU A 239 -20.79 -10.05 -3.22
C GLU A 239 -19.42 -9.60 -2.69
N ALA A 240 -18.39 -9.67 -3.53
CA ALA A 240 -17.04 -9.22 -3.21
C ALA A 240 -16.95 -7.69 -3.04
N LEU A 241 -17.87 -6.93 -3.63
CA LEU A 241 -18.01 -5.48 -3.39
C LEU A 241 -18.79 -5.22 -2.09
N LEU A 242 -19.89 -5.93 -1.84
CA LEU A 242 -20.69 -5.85 -0.62
C LEU A 242 -19.85 -6.20 0.61
N LEU A 243 -19.13 -7.32 0.62
CA LEU A 243 -18.23 -7.74 1.70
C LEU A 243 -17.07 -6.76 1.98
N ARG A 244 -16.72 -5.90 1.00
CA ARG A 244 -15.75 -4.81 1.19
C ARG A 244 -16.43 -3.55 1.72
N ALA A 245 -17.64 -3.22 1.26
CA ALA A 245 -18.39 -2.04 1.66
C ALA A 245 -19.06 -2.16 3.04
N SER A 246 -19.38 -3.39 3.48
CA SER A 246 -20.00 -3.73 4.77
C SER A 246 -18.99 -3.97 5.89
N ARG A 247 -17.69 -3.99 5.59
CA ARG A 247 -16.63 -4.15 6.59
C ARG A 247 -16.45 -2.85 7.38
N GLU A 248 -17.00 -2.82 8.59
CA GLU A 248 -16.63 -1.84 9.59
C GLU A 248 -15.23 -2.20 10.11
N PHE A 249 -14.24 -1.39 9.72
CA PHE A 249 -12.92 -1.43 10.33
C PHE A 249 -12.93 -0.54 11.58
N PRO A 250 -12.21 -0.89 12.66
CA PRO A 250 -11.96 0.04 13.76
C PRO A 250 -11.22 1.26 13.21
N MET A 251 -11.90 2.40 13.20
CA MET A 251 -11.40 3.70 12.76
C MET A 251 -11.11 4.59 13.98
N PRO A 252 -10.15 5.52 13.89
CA PRO A 252 -9.96 6.53 14.92
C PRO A 252 -11.23 7.37 15.14
N SER A 253 -11.52 7.71 16.39
CA SER A 253 -12.43 8.81 16.71
C SER A 253 -11.75 10.13 16.36
N PHE A 254 -12.40 10.92 15.50
CA PHE A 254 -12.05 12.32 15.21
C PHE A 254 -12.98 13.24 16.01
#